data_AF-A0AA38XCJ1-F1
#
_entry.id   AF-A0AA38XCJ1-F1
#
_cell.length_a   1.000
_cell.length_b   1.000
_cell.length_c   1.000
_cell.angle_alpha   90.00
_cell.angle_beta   90.00
_cell.angle_gamma   90.00
#
_symmetry.space_group_name_H-M   'P 1'
#
loop_
_entity.id
_entity.type
_entity.pdbx_description
1 polymer ?
#
loop_
_entity_poly.entity_id
_entity_poly.type
_entity_poly.pdbx_seq_one_letter_code
_entity_poly.pdbx_strand_id
1 'polypeptide(L)'
;MAQFLRNPLLPLFTTLAAIGASTYHLDRWHNFNYEEHEARMDELEGTLRGHIGLIEEALDRLEGTAKEEDRGKKMNEYYSKRGRDETKEKK
;
A
#
# COMPACT_ATOMS: atom_id res chain seq x y z
N MET A 1 -46.64 -18.24 5.48
CA MET A 1 -45.29 -18.61 5.99
C MET A 1 -44.95 -20.09 5.84
N ALA A 2 -45.89 -21.04 6.01
CA ALA A 2 -45.56 -22.48 6.00
C ALA A 2 -45.30 -23.14 4.63
N GLN A 3 -45.56 -22.47 3.50
CA GLN A 3 -45.37 -23.05 2.16
C GLN A 3 -43.91 -22.97 1.67
N PHE A 4 -43.09 -22.07 2.23
CA PHE A 4 -41.69 -21.87 1.82
C PHE A 4 -40.76 -23.03 2.26
N LEU A 5 -41.17 -23.78 3.29
CA LEU A 5 -40.45 -24.94 3.83
C LEU A 5 -40.83 -26.26 3.14
N ARG A 6 -41.82 -26.25 2.24
CA ARG A 6 -42.32 -27.47 1.61
C ARG A 6 -41.44 -27.95 0.45
N ASN A 7 -40.55 -27.09 -0.05
CA ASN A 7 -39.63 -27.40 -1.14
C ASN A 7 -38.18 -27.16 -0.65
N PRO A 8 -37.37 -28.22 -0.40
CA PRO A 8 -36.07 -28.10 0.27
C PRO A 8 -35.01 -27.36 -0.57
N LEU A 9 -35.26 -27.17 -1.85
CA LEU A 9 -34.36 -26.49 -2.77
C LEU A 9 -34.33 -24.96 -2.56
N LEU A 10 -35.47 -24.34 -2.21
CA LEU A 10 -35.55 -22.90 -1.99
C LEU A 10 -34.63 -22.38 -0.87
N PRO A 11 -34.65 -22.96 0.35
CA PRO A 11 -33.72 -22.52 1.39
C PRO A 11 -32.26 -22.77 1.00
N LEU A 12 -31.96 -23.85 0.29
CA LEU A 12 -30.62 -24.18 -0.18
C LEU A 12 -30.09 -23.16 -1.21
N PHE A 13 -30.92 -22.74 -2.17
CA PHE A 13 -30.53 -21.68 -3.11
C PHE A 13 -30.32 -20.34 -2.41
N THR A 14 -31.17 -20.00 -1.43
CA THR A 14 -31.00 -18.74 -0.68
C THR A 14 -29.74 -18.74 0.17
N THR A 15 -29.38 -19.84 0.81
CA THR A 15 -28.13 -19.93 1.58
C THR A 15 -26.92 -19.92 0.66
N LEU A 16 -26.96 -20.63 -0.46
CA LEU A 16 -25.87 -20.62 -1.45
C LEU A 16 -25.67 -19.23 -2.05
N ALA A 17 -26.75 -18.54 -2.39
CA ALA A 17 -26.71 -17.15 -2.87
C ALA A 17 -26.22 -16.18 -1.78
N ALA A 18 -26.64 -16.36 -0.53
CA ALA A 18 -26.18 -15.53 0.58
C ALA A 18 -24.68 -15.71 0.86
N ILE A 19 -24.19 -16.96 0.85
CA ILE A 19 -22.76 -17.26 1.00
C ILE A 19 -21.99 -16.67 -0.17
N GLY A 20 -22.41 -16.91 -1.41
CA GLY A 20 -21.74 -16.37 -2.60
C GLY A 20 -21.69 -14.84 -2.62
N ALA A 21 -22.79 -14.17 -2.28
CA ALA A 21 -22.85 -12.71 -2.18
C ALA A 21 -21.96 -12.18 -1.06
N SER A 22 -21.96 -12.84 0.11
CA SER A 22 -21.09 -12.46 1.23
C SER A 22 -19.62 -12.63 0.88
N THR A 23 -19.23 -13.74 0.26
CA THR A 23 -17.84 -13.99 -0.16
C THR A 23 -17.39 -12.96 -1.19
N TYR A 24 -18.22 -12.67 -2.20
CA TYR A 24 -17.91 -11.65 -3.20
C TYR A 24 -17.78 -10.25 -2.59
N HIS A 25 -18.65 -9.90 -1.64
CA HIS A 25 -18.57 -8.61 -0.97
C HIS A 25 -17.31 -8.48 -0.11
N LEU A 26 -16.95 -9.53 0.64
CA LEU A 26 -15.75 -9.56 1.45
C LEU A 26 -14.47 -9.48 0.61
N ASP A 27 -14.40 -10.23 -0.49
CA ASP A 27 -13.27 -10.19 -1.41
C ASP A 27 -13.07 -8.78 -1.98
N ARG A 28 -14.16 -8.15 -2.44
CA ARG A 28 -14.11 -6.77 -2.93
C ARG A 28 -13.67 -5.78 -1.87
N TRP A 29 -14.17 -5.90 -0.65
CA TRP A 29 -13.80 -5.01 0.45
C TRP A 29 -12.34 -5.21 0.89
N HIS A 30 -11.88 -6.46 0.89
CA HIS A 30 -10.50 -6.81 1.21
C HIS A 30 -9.52 -6.24 0.18
N ASN A 31 -9.83 -6.39 -1.11
CA ASN A 31 -9.02 -5.81 -2.19
C ASN A 31 -8.97 -4.29 -2.11
N PHE A 32 -10.09 -3.63 -1.83
CA PHE A 32 -10.12 -2.18 -1.61
C PHE A 32 -9.23 -1.73 -0.44
N ASN A 33 -9.30 -2.43 0.69
CA ASN A 33 -8.46 -2.11 1.83
C ASN A 33 -6.97 -2.33 1.52
N TYR A 34 -6.64 -3.37 0.74
CA TYR A 34 -5.26 -3.58 0.32
C TYR A 34 -4.73 -2.43 -0.53
N GLU A 35 -5.51 -1.96 -1.50
CA GLU A 35 -5.14 -0.81 -2.33
C GLU A 35 -4.92 0.45 -1.47
N GLU A 36 -5.82 0.71 -0.52
CA GLU A 36 -5.70 1.84 0.41
C GLU A 36 -4.47 1.71 1.32
N HIS A 37 -4.18 0.50 1.82
CA HIS A 37 -2.99 0.24 2.63
C HIS A 37 -1.71 0.36 1.81
N GLU A 38 -1.69 -0.11 0.57
CA GLU A 38 -0.55 0.07 -0.33
C GLU A 38 -0.31 1.57 -0.56
N ALA A 39 -1.34 2.35 -0.85
CA ALA A 39 -1.21 3.80 -1.03
C ALA A 39 -0.65 4.51 0.22
N ARG A 40 -1.15 4.16 1.41
CA ARG A 40 -0.62 4.72 2.68
C ARG A 40 0.81 4.30 2.95
N MET A 41 1.17 3.05 2.63
CA MET A 41 2.55 2.58 2.79
C MET A 41 3.50 3.26 1.79
N ASP A 42 3.05 3.52 0.56
CA ASP A 42 3.81 4.29 -0.44
C ASP A 42 4.03 5.74 0.03
N GLU A 43 3.02 6.38 0.62
CA GLU A 43 3.17 7.71 1.23
C GLU A 43 4.17 7.69 2.40
N LEU A 44 4.03 6.73 3.32
CA LEU A 44 4.94 6.56 4.45
C LEU A 44 6.37 6.27 3.99
N GLU A 45 6.57 5.42 2.99
CA GLU A 45 7.88 5.12 2.39
C GLU A 45 8.51 6.40 1.81
N GLY A 46 7.73 7.20 1.08
CA GLY A 46 8.18 8.49 0.57
C GLY A 46 8.66 9.43 1.67
N THR A 47 7.92 9.52 2.78
CA THR A 47 8.34 10.35 3.93
C THR A 47 9.60 9.80 4.61
N LEU A 48 9.67 8.49 4.86
CA LEU A 48 10.82 7.85 5.51
C LEU A 48 12.08 8.02 4.67
N ARG A 49 11.96 7.84 3.36
CA ARG A 49 13.07 8.04 2.42
C ARG A 49 13.55 9.49 2.38
N GLY A 50 12.62 10.45 2.46
CA GLY A 50 12.95 11.86 2.65
C GLY A 50 13.73 12.16 3.93
N HIS A 51 13.31 11.55 5.05
CA HIS A 51 14.00 11.70 6.33
C HIS A 51 15.40 11.05 6.31
N ILE A 52 15.57 9.91 5.64
CA ILE A 52 16.89 9.29 5.44
C ILE A 52 17.82 10.24 4.69
N GLY A 53 17.33 10.92 3.64
CA GLY A 53 18.12 11.92 2.91
C GLY A 53 18.56 13.10 3.78
N LEU A 54 17.71 13.56 4.72
CA LEU A 54 18.08 14.60 5.69
C LEU A 54 19.14 14.11 6.69
N ILE A 55 19.05 12.86 7.14
CA ILE A 55 20.00 12.25 8.07
C ILE A 55 21.37 12.09 7.39
N GLU A 56 21.40 11.60 6.15
CA GLU A 56 22.65 11.42 5.41
C GLU A 56 23.33 12.78 5.14
N GLU A 57 22.55 13.80 4.79
CA GLU A 57 23.08 15.15 4.64
C GLU A 57 23.61 15.73 5.97
N ALA A 58 22.95 15.45 7.10
CA ALA A 58 23.42 15.86 8.42
C ALA A 58 24.72 15.14 8.80
N LEU A 59 24.85 13.85 8.46
CA LEU A 59 26.06 13.07 8.65
C LEU A 59 27.22 13.61 7.80
N ASP A 60 27.01 13.90 6.52
CA ASP A 60 28.07 14.47 5.65
C ASP A 60 28.55 15.84 6.15
N ARG A 61 27.66 16.65 6.75
CA ARG A 61 28.02 17.91 7.40
C ARG A 61 28.83 17.70 8.68
N LEU A 62 28.50 16.70 9.48
CA LEU A 62 29.23 16.34 10.69
C LEU A 62 30.61 15.74 10.37
N GLU A 63 30.73 14.97 9.28
CA GLU A 63 31.99 14.39 8.81
C GLU A 63 32.89 15.41 8.08
N GLY A 64 32.40 16.62 7.83
CA GLY A 64 33.17 17.72 7.21
C GLY A 64 33.41 17.55 5.71
N THR A 65 32.75 16.58 5.07
CA THR A 65 32.83 16.31 3.63
C THR A 65 31.80 17.10 2.82
N ALA A 66 30.72 17.59 3.45
CA ALA A 66 29.68 18.37 2.78
C ALA A 66 30.09 19.83 2.50
N LYS A 67 29.95 20.25 1.25
CA LYS A 67 29.96 21.68 0.86
C LYS A 67 28.56 22.27 0.99
N GLU A 68 28.46 23.57 1.27
CA GLU A 68 27.18 24.27 1.45
C GLU A 68 26.29 24.23 0.18
N GLU A 69 26.89 23.98 -0.99
CA GLU A 69 26.23 23.80 -2.29
C GLU A 69 25.50 22.46 -2.47
N ASP A 70 25.76 21.46 -1.61
CA ASP A 70 25.12 20.13 -1.69
C ASP A 70 23.90 20.00 -0.79
N ARG A 71 23.52 21.08 -0.09
CA ARG A 71 22.32 21.11 0.74
C ARG A 71 21.05 20.81 -0.07
N GLY A 72 20.31 19.79 0.35
CA GLY A 72 19.05 19.38 -0.26
C GLY A 72 19.16 18.53 -1.53
N LYS A 73 20.37 18.29 -2.08
CA LYS A 73 20.53 17.41 -3.27
C LYS A 73 20.24 15.96 -2.94
N LYS A 74 20.85 15.42 -1.87
CA LYS A 74 20.61 14.04 -1.43
C LYS A 74 19.16 13.84 -0.99
N MET A 75 18.59 14.80 -0.26
CA MET A 75 17.16 14.79 0.09
C MET A 75 16.27 14.68 -1.15
N ASN A 76 16.47 15.51 -2.17
CA ASN A 76 15.70 15.43 -3.42
C ASN A 76 15.94 14.14 -4.19
N GLU A 77 17.18 13.64 -4.21
CA GLU A 77 17.52 12.38 -4.88
C GLU A 77 16.81 11.19 -4.22
N TYR A 78 16.83 11.12 -2.89
CA TYR A 78 16.12 10.08 -2.15
C TYR A 78 14.60 10.25 -2.26
N TYR A 79 14.04 11.46 -2.23
CA TYR A 79 12.60 11.66 -2.50
C TYR A 79 12.17 11.26 -3.93
N SER A 80 13.03 11.49 -4.92
CA SER A 80 12.69 11.29 -6.33
C SER A 80 12.77 9.82 -6.76
N LYS A 81 13.59 9.01 -6.10
CA LYS A 81 13.66 7.57 -6.35
C LYS A 81 12.42 6.89 -5.73
N ARG A 82 11.47 6.47 -6.57
CA ARG A 82 10.39 5.55 -6.16
C ARG A 82 10.95 4.14 -5.99
N GLY A 83 10.60 3.44 -4.90
CA GLY A 83 10.97 2.02 -4.71
C GLY A 83 10.52 1.10 -5.86
N ARG A 84 9.47 1.50 -6.59
CA ARG A 84 8.94 0.78 -7.77
C ARG A 84 9.85 0.82 -9.00
N ASP A 85 10.71 1.84 -9.16
CA ASP A 85 11.62 1.95 -10.31
C ASP A 85 12.94 1.17 -10.09
N GLU A 86 13.38 1.01 -8.85
CA GLU A 86 14.54 0.17 -8.48
C GLU A 86 14.30 -1.32 -8.79
N THR A 87 13.05 -1.75 -8.80
CA THR A 87 12.68 -3.15 -9.11
C THR A 87 12.66 -3.42 -10.62
N LYS A 88 12.54 -2.36 -11.45
CA LYS A 88 12.56 -2.49 -12.92
C LYS A 88 13.97 -2.51 -13.50
N GLU A 89 14.94 -1.85 -12.86
CA GLU A 89 16.34 -1.86 -13.31
C GLU A 89 17.09 -3.17 -13.00
N LYS A 90 16.56 -4.04 -12.13
CA LYS A 90 17.20 -5.32 -11.75
C LYS A 90 16.73 -6.54 -12.56
N LYS A 91 15.99 -6.35 -13.65
CA LYS A 91 15.63 -7.41 -14.62
C LYS A 91 16.35 -7.21 -15.93
#